data_AF-A0A846BHN2-F1
#
_entry.id   AF-A0A846BHN2-F1
#
_cell.length_a   1.000
_cell.length_b   1.000
_cell.length_c   1.000
_cell.angle_alpha   90.00
_cell.angle_beta   90.00
_cell.angle_gamma   90.00
#
_symmetry.space_group_name_H-M   'P 1'
#
loop_
_entity.id
_entity.type
_entity.pdbx_description
1 polymer ?
#
loop_
_entity_poly.entity_id
_entity_poly.type
_entity_poly.pdbx_seq_one_letter_code
_entity_poly.pdbx_strand_id
1 'polypeptide(L)'
;MFELENYCKTWTTGALILENFPSKVTPESESRLQQFKQQLTVMCPDGRERIFSLHMRLTPGSWRLHFSEKLGPGKIIIGYIGPKIKST
;
A
#
# COMPACT_ATOMS: atom_id res chain seq x y z
N MET A 1 9.81 11.26 1.05
CA MET A 1 10.22 9.84 1.15
C MET A 1 10.62 9.46 2.58
N PHE A 2 11.31 10.34 3.33
CA PHE A 2 11.68 10.10 4.73
C PHE A 2 10.51 9.91 5.70
N GLU A 3 9.35 10.51 5.44
CA GLU A 3 8.20 10.44 6.36
C GLU A 3 7.64 9.02 6.52
N LEU A 4 7.58 8.25 5.43
CA LEU A 4 7.11 6.86 5.47
C LEU A 4 8.09 5.97 6.24
N GLU A 5 9.39 6.19 6.05
CA GLU A 5 10.44 5.50 6.80
C GLU A 5 10.39 5.87 8.29
N ASN A 6 10.26 7.16 8.61
CA ASN A 6 10.15 7.65 9.97
C ASN A 6 8.92 7.08 10.68
N TYR A 7 7.77 6.99 9.99
CA TYR A 7 6.59 6.32 10.51
C TYR A 7 6.87 4.83 10.80
N CYS A 8 7.51 4.12 9.87
CA CYS A 8 7.84 2.71 10.11
C CYS A 8 8.79 2.52 11.30
N LYS A 9 9.68 3.49 11.58
CA LYS A 9 10.55 3.47 12.77
C LYS A 9 9.79 3.66 14.08
N THR A 10 8.68 4.40 14.09
CA THR A 10 7.87 4.65 15.29
C THR A 10 6.76 3.62 15.50
N TRP A 11 6.30 2.97 14.43
CA TRP A 11 5.31 1.89 14.50
C TRP A 11 5.94 0.58 14.98
N THR A 12 5.99 0.40 16.31
CA THR A 12 6.65 -0.76 16.95
C THR A 12 5.68 -1.84 17.42
N THR A 13 4.40 -1.50 17.63
CA THR A 13 3.38 -2.44 18.12
C THR A 13 2.01 -2.16 17.48
N GLY A 14 1.09 -3.12 17.59
CA GLY A 14 -0.31 -2.95 17.20
C GLY A 14 -0.56 -2.89 15.69
N ALA A 15 -1.81 -2.58 15.35
CA ALA A 15 -2.24 -2.43 13.96
C ALA A 15 -1.71 -1.14 13.33
N LEU A 16 -1.65 -1.12 12.00
CA LEU A 16 -1.28 0.06 11.24
C LEU A 16 -2.32 1.17 11.43
N ILE A 17 -1.91 2.34 11.93
CA ILE A 17 -2.78 3.52 12.07
C ILE A 17 -2.65 4.38 10.82
N LEU A 18 -3.66 4.35 9.95
CA LEU A 18 -3.66 5.03 8.65
C LEU A 18 -3.57 6.56 8.76
N GLU A 19 -4.09 7.13 9.83
CA GLU A 19 -4.12 8.60 10.08
C GLU A 19 -2.74 9.19 10.33
N ASN A 20 -1.77 8.36 10.72
CA ASN A 20 -0.40 8.80 11.01
C ASN A 20 0.49 8.84 9.75
N PHE A 21 -0.05 8.50 8.58
CA PHE A 21 0.69 8.59 7.33
C PHE A 21 0.78 10.04 6.85
N PRO A 22 1.88 10.40 6.16
CA PRO A 22 2.07 11.75 5.62
C PRO A 22 1.08 12.12 4.52
N SER A 23 0.37 11.13 3.96
CA SER A 23 -0.66 11.34 2.97
C SER A 23 -1.79 10.33 3.17
N LYS A 24 -2.95 10.63 2.58
CA LYS A 24 -4.15 9.81 2.67
C LYS A 24 -3.86 8.38 2.20
N VAL A 25 -3.97 7.45 3.14
CA VAL A 25 -4.00 6.01 2.89
C VAL A 25 -5.43 5.51 3.00
N THR A 26 -5.87 4.76 2.00
CA THR A 26 -7.19 4.12 2.01
C THR A 26 -7.10 2.76 1.33
N PRO A 27 -7.95 1.79 1.71
CA PRO A 27 -8.14 0.61 0.89
C PRO A 27 -8.75 1.01 -0.47
N GLU A 28 -8.45 0.23 -1.50
CA GLU A 28 -9.21 0.27 -2.76
C GLU A 28 -10.67 -0.11 -2.52
N SER A 29 -11.57 0.46 -3.33
CA SER A 29 -13.00 0.08 -3.27
C SER A 29 -13.17 -1.37 -3.72
N GLU A 30 -14.24 -2.02 -3.25
CA GLU A 30 -14.53 -3.41 -3.62
C GLU A 30 -14.64 -3.60 -5.14
N SER A 31 -15.35 -2.71 -5.83
CA SER A 31 -15.45 -2.71 -7.29
C SER A 31 -14.09 -2.65 -7.99
N ARG A 32 -13.17 -1.85 -7.45
CA ARG A 32 -11.84 -1.66 -8.02
C ARG A 32 -10.91 -2.82 -7.69
N LEU A 33 -11.04 -3.40 -6.49
CA LEU A 33 -10.35 -4.64 -6.13
C LEU A 33 -10.78 -5.81 -7.02
N GLN A 34 -12.07 -5.93 -7.33
CA GLN A 34 -12.57 -6.94 -8.26
C GLN A 34 -12.04 -6.71 -9.68
N GLN A 35 -12.13 -5.48 -10.17
CA GLN A 35 -11.68 -5.13 -11.52
C GLN A 35 -10.17 -5.32 -11.73
N PHE A 36 -9.35 -4.93 -10.75
CA PHE A 36 -7.89 -4.96 -10.86
C PHE A 36 -7.25 -6.04 -9.99
N LYS A 37 -7.99 -7.10 -9.66
CA LYS A 37 -7.53 -8.14 -8.74
C LYS A 37 -6.17 -8.70 -9.14
N GLN A 38 -5.99 -8.97 -10.44
CA GLN A 38 -4.75 -9.54 -10.95
C GLN A 38 -3.58 -8.55 -10.82
N GLN A 39 -3.78 -7.27 -11.16
CA GLN A 39 -2.72 -6.25 -11.08
C GLN A 39 -2.36 -5.88 -9.64
N LEU A 40 -3.31 -6.03 -8.72
CA LEU A 40 -3.11 -5.79 -7.28
C LEU A 40 -2.63 -7.03 -6.52
N THR A 41 -2.62 -8.19 -7.16
CA THR A 41 -2.08 -9.43 -6.59
C THR A 41 -0.61 -9.54 -6.97
N VAL A 42 0.28 -9.54 -5.99
CA VAL A 42 1.72 -9.55 -6.21
C VAL A 42 2.34 -10.76 -5.53
N MET A 43 3.20 -11.47 -6.26
CA MET A 43 4.07 -12.52 -5.73
C MET A 43 5.11 -11.90 -4.80
N CYS A 44 5.03 -12.21 -3.52
CA CYS A 44 5.96 -11.69 -2.52
C CYS A 44 7.24 -12.55 -2.47
N PRO A 45 8.36 -12.02 -1.92
CA PRO A 45 9.63 -12.75 -1.82
C PRO A 45 9.57 -14.07 -1.03
N ASP A 46 8.53 -14.27 -0.22
CA ASP A 46 8.28 -15.51 0.52
C ASP A 46 7.48 -16.56 -0.28
N GLY A 47 7.30 -16.35 -1.58
CA GLY A 47 6.59 -17.27 -2.47
C GLY A 47 5.07 -17.24 -2.34
N ARG A 48 4.50 -16.26 -1.61
CA ARG A 48 3.05 -16.14 -1.42
C ARG A 48 2.49 -14.96 -2.21
N GLU A 49 1.37 -15.19 -2.90
CA GLU A 49 0.56 -14.12 -3.47
C GLU A 49 -0.19 -13.37 -2.37
N ARG A 50 -0.20 -12.04 -2.48
CA ARG A 50 -1.00 -11.17 -1.61
C ARG A 50 -1.68 -10.10 -2.45
N ILE A 51 -2.87 -9.70 -2.02
CA ILE A 51 -3.58 -8.55 -2.59
C ILE A 51 -3.14 -7.29 -1.84
N PHE A 52 -2.65 -6.30 -2.58
CA PHE A 52 -2.17 -5.02 -2.09
C PHE A 52 -3.27 -3.95 -2.21
N SER A 53 -4.27 -4.06 -1.33
CA SER A 53 -5.46 -3.21 -1.36
C SER A 53 -5.25 -1.81 -0.77
N LEU A 54 -4.36 -1.66 0.22
CA LEU A 54 -4.03 -0.35 0.78
C LEU A 54 -3.21 0.46 -0.22
N HIS A 55 -3.62 1.71 -0.43
CA HIS A 55 -2.90 2.63 -1.27
C HIS A 55 -2.72 4.00 -0.62
N MET A 56 -1.52 4.55 -0.73
CA MET A 56 -1.22 5.94 -0.40
C MET A 56 -1.26 6.80 -1.67
N ARG A 57 -1.82 8.00 -1.56
CA ARG A 57 -1.82 8.99 -2.66
C ARG A 57 -0.52 9.81 -2.60
N LEU A 58 0.23 9.87 -3.69
CA LEU A 58 1.42 10.72 -3.78
C LEU A 58 1.08 11.97 -4.60
N THR A 59 1.28 13.15 -4.01
CA THR A 59 1.01 14.46 -4.63
C THR A 59 2.31 15.24 -4.87
N PRO A 60 2.38 16.08 -5.92
CA PRO A 60 1.35 16.35 -6.92
C PRO A 60 1.14 15.18 -7.91
N GLY A 61 -0.06 15.06 -8.47
CA GLY A 61 -0.40 14.05 -9.48
C GLY A 61 -1.30 12.92 -8.99
N SER A 62 -1.48 11.90 -9.84
CA SER A 62 -2.33 10.73 -9.59
C SER A 62 -1.53 9.48 -9.25
N TRP A 63 -0.37 9.64 -8.61
CA TRP A 63 0.49 8.51 -8.23
C TRP A 63 -0.09 7.77 -7.02
N ARG A 64 0.15 6.46 -6.99
CA ARG A 64 -0.30 5.51 -5.99
C ARG A 64 0.87 4.63 -5.58
N LEU A 65 1.02 4.45 -4.27
CA LEU A 65 1.87 3.45 -3.67
C LEU A 65 0.94 2.41 -3.03
N HIS A 66 0.90 1.20 -3.59
CA HIS A 66 0.15 0.08 -3.04
C HIS A 66 1.06 -0.76 -2.16
N PHE A 67 0.62 -1.05 -0.95
CA PHE A 67 1.44 -1.74 0.04
C PHE A 67 0.64 -2.73 0.89
N SER A 68 1.38 -3.55 1.62
CA SER A 68 0.85 -4.52 2.59
C SER A 68 1.66 -4.45 3.89
N GLU A 69 0.95 -4.51 5.00
CA GLU A 69 1.44 -4.48 6.38
C GLU A 69 1.59 -5.89 6.99
N LYS A 70 1.49 -6.93 6.16
CA LYS A 70 1.47 -8.34 6.57
C LYS A 70 2.77 -8.85 7.21
N LEU A 71 3.85 -8.08 7.19
CA LEU A 71 5.09 -8.41 7.90
C LEU A 71 5.08 -7.97 9.37
N GLY A 72 4.01 -7.33 9.83
CA GLY A 72 3.87 -6.82 11.19
C GLY A 72 4.46 -5.43 11.37
N PRO A 73 4.52 -4.95 12.63
CA PRO A 73 4.95 -3.59 12.94
C PRO A 73 6.31 -3.20 12.34
N GLY A 74 6.38 -1.95 11.89
CA GLY A 74 7.57 -1.32 11.31
C GLY A 74 7.95 -1.82 9.92
N LYS A 75 7.14 -2.69 9.31
CA LYS A 75 7.42 -3.26 8.00
C LYS A 75 6.22 -3.12 7.07
N ILE A 76 6.49 -2.59 5.89
CA ILE A 76 5.55 -2.59 4.76
C ILE A 76 6.22 -3.24 3.56
N ILE A 77 5.46 -4.03 2.81
CA ILE A 77 5.85 -4.55 1.51
C ILE A 77 5.20 -3.63 0.49
N ILE A 78 5.96 -3.15 -0.49
CA ILE A 78 5.41 -2.38 -1.59
C ILE A 78 5.20 -3.30 -2.79
N GLY A 79 3.95 -3.40 -3.24
CA GLY A 79 3.58 -4.21 -4.41
C GLY A 79 3.60 -3.41 -5.72
N TYR A 80 3.32 -2.11 -5.64
CA TYR A 80 3.30 -1.23 -6.80
C TYR A 80 3.56 0.23 -6.41
N ILE A 81 4.35 0.94 -7.23
CA ILE A 81 4.48 2.40 -7.19
C ILE A 81 4.35 2.93 -8.62
N GLY A 82 3.40 3.82 -8.85
CA GLY A 82 3.22 4.41 -10.16
C GLY A 82 1.94 5.22 -10.28
N PRO A 83 1.59 5.69 -11.49
CA PRO A 83 0.30 6.30 -11.76
C PRO A 83 -0.87 5.40 -11.35
N LYS A 84 -2.02 5.98 -11.01
CA LYS A 84 -3.25 5.21 -10.74
C LYS A 84 -3.50 4.23 -11.88
N ILE A 85 -3.60 2.94 -11.56
CA ILE A 85 -3.92 1.87 -12.51
C ILE A 85 -5.25 2.18 -13.18
N LYS A 86 -5.29 2.26 -14.50
CA LYS A 86 -6.51 2.54 -15.27
C LYS A 86 -6.93 1.30 -16.03
N SER A 87 -8.23 1.18 -16.27
CA SER A 87 -8.76 0.25 -17.25
C SER A 87 -8.25 0.72 -18.62
N THR A 88 -7.72 -0.20 -19.40
CA THR A 88 -7.38 0.05 -20.80
C THR A 88 -8.66 0.02 -21.63
#